data_AF-A0A376TM14-F1
#
_entry.id   AF-A0A376TM14-F1
#
_cell.length_a   1.000
_cell.length_b   1.000
_cell.length_c   1.000
_cell.angle_alpha   90.00
_cell.angle_beta   90.00
_cell.angle_gamma   90.00
#
_symmetry.space_group_name_H-M   'P 1'
#
loop_
_entity.id
_entity.type
_entity.pdbx_description
1 polymer ?
#
loop_
_entity_poly.entity_id
_entity_poly.type
_entity_poly.pdbx_seq_one_letter_code
_entity_poly.pdbx_strand_id
1 'polypeptide(L)' 'MCTLFENGCLAVEQGLTTFEELIRVLGMPHGE' A
#
# COMPACT_ATOMS: atom_id res chain seq x y z
N MET A 1 -15.31 -3.17 3.94
CA MET A 1 -14.55 -1.90 3.90
C MET A 1 -13.09 -2.27 3.94
N CYS A 2 -12.32 -1.89 2.93
CA CYS A 2 -10.87 -2.09 2.92
C CYS A 2 -10.18 -0.83 3.44
N THR A 3 -9.06 -1.00 4.13
CA THR A 3 -8.20 0.10 4.57
C THR A 3 -7.54 0.77 3.35
N LEU A 4 -6.99 1.97 3.55
CA LEU A 4 -6.22 2.65 2.50
C LEU A 4 -4.99 1.83 2.10
N PHE A 5 -4.37 1.14 3.06
CA PHE A 5 -3.22 0.28 2.80
C PHE A 5 -3.59 -0.93 1.94
N GLU A 6 -4.72 -1.60 2.25
CA GLU A 6 -5.23 -2.73 1.46
C GLU A 6 -5.57 -2.32 0.02
N ASN A 7 -6.19 -1.16 -0.17
CA ASN A 7 -6.42 -0.62 -1.52
C ASN A 7 -5.10 -0.32 -2.25
N GLY A 8 -4.08 0.13 -1.52
CA GLY A 8 -2.74 0.33 -2.05
C GLY A 8 -2.11 -0.97 -2.54
N CYS A 9 -2.24 -2.07 -1.79
CA CYS A 9 -1.77 -3.39 -2.22
C CYS A 9 -2.44 -3.84 -3.53
N LEU A 10 -3.76 -3.62 -3.67
CA LEU A 10 -4.47 -3.93 -4.92
C LEU A 10 -3.95 -3.09 -6.11
N ALA A 11 -3.55 -1.84 -5.87
CA ALA A 11 -2.96 -1.00 -6.90
C ALA A 11 -1.56 -1.48 -7.32
N VAL A 12 -0.79 -2.07 -6.39
CA VAL A 12 0.49 -2.73 -6.70
C VAL A 12 0.27 -3.97 -7.57
N GLU A 13 -0.69 -4.83 -7.24
CA GLU A 13 -1.02 -6.02 -8.05
C GLU A 13 -1.46 -5.66 -9.48
N GLN A 14 -2.09 -4.50 -9.65
CA GLN A 14 -2.48 -3.97 -10.95
C GLN A 14 -1.34 -3.26 -11.71
N GLY A 15 -0.15 -3.13 -11.10
CA GLY A 15 1.00 -2.45 -11.69
C GLY A 15 0.87 -0.92 -11.79
N LEU A 16 -0.05 -0.33 -11.02
CA LEU A 16 -0.30 1.13 -11.03
C LEU A 16 0.67 1.91 -10.14
N THR A 17 1.28 1.24 -9.17
CA THR A 17 2.29 1.76 -8.25
C THR A 17 3.21 0.63 -7.79
N THR A 18 4.19 0.91 -6.95
CA THR A 18 5.08 -0.10 -6.36
C THR A 18 4.90 -0.20 -4.85
N PHE A 19 5.36 -1.30 -4.27
CA PHE A 19 5.29 -1.51 -2.83
C PHE A 19 6.16 -0.48 -2.07
N GLU A 20 7.33 -0.12 -2.62
CA GLU A 20 8.21 0.89 -2.05
C GLU A 20 7.53 2.25 -1.97
N GLU A 21 6.81 2.64 -3.03
CA GLU A 21 6.06 3.90 -3.07
C GLU A 21 4.88 3.88 -2.08
N LEU A 22 4.19 2.73 -1.97
CA LEU A 22 3.11 2.54 -0.99
C LEU A 22 3.60 2.74 0.45
N ILE A 23 4.73 2.12 0.83
CA ILE A 23 5.32 2.28 2.16
C ILE A 23 5.86 3.70 2.37
N ARG A 24 6.45 4.33 1.35
CA ARG A 24 6.95 5.71 1.45
C ARG A 24 5.84 6.71 1.78
N VAL A 25 4.64 6.50 1.26
CA VAL A 25 3.50 7.41 1.41
C VAL A 25 2.65 7.08 2.64
N LEU A 26 2.34 5.80 2.88
CA LEU A 26 1.41 5.38 3.94
C LEU A 26 2.10 4.85 5.20
N GLY A 27 3.40 4.56 5.15
CA GLY A 27 4.13 3.87 6.21
C GLY A 27 3.82 2.37 6.27
N MET A 28 4.40 1.69 7.26
CA MET A 28 4.13 0.27 7.52
C MET A 28 2.86 0.11 8.35
N PRO A 29 1.90 -0.76 7.95
CA PRO A 29 0.59 -0.88 8.60
C PRO A 29 0.68 -1.58 9.96
N HIS A 30 1.73 -2.38 10.19
CA HIS A 30 2.04 -3.04 11.45
C HIS A 30 3.46 -2.68 11.88
N GLY A 31 3.81 -1.39 11.80
CA GLY A 31 4.97 -0.90 12.54
C GLY A 31 4.84 -1.30 14.01
N GLU A 32 5.95 -1.43 14.72
CA GLU A 32 5.87 -1.22 16.17
C GLU A 32 5.21 0.14 16.47
#